data_AF-A0AAN2PI74-F1
#
_entry.id   AF-A0AAN2PI74-F1
#
_cell.length_a   1.000
_cell.length_b   1.000
_cell.length_c   1.000
_cell.angle_alpha   90.00
_cell.angle_beta   90.00
_cell.angle_gamma   90.00
#
_symmetry.space_group_name_H-M   'P 1'
#
loop_
_entity.id
_entity.type
_entity.pdbx_description
1 polymer ?
#
loop_
_entity_poly.entity_id
_entity_poly.type
_entity_poly.pdbx_seq_one_letter_code
_entity_poly.pdbx_strand_id
1 'polypeptide(L)' 'MDKLGITELTKEKHVLFHPSGDPTPSMEDIEVTKRLAEAGKIIGIEILDHLIVSHTGQYVSLKEKGYF' A
#
# COMPACT_ATOMS: atom_id res chain seq x y z
N MET A 1 -25.78 -0.04 13.64
CA MET A 1 -24.77 -0.42 12.63
C MET A 1 -23.38 0.05 13.07
N ASP A 2 -23.04 -0.41 14.26
CA ASP A 2 -21.78 -0.93 14.81
C ASP A 2 -20.46 -0.38 14.27
N LYS A 3 -19.99 0.69 14.92
CA LYS A 3 -18.61 1.20 14.88
C LYS A 3 -17.55 0.25 15.49
N LEU A 4 -17.96 -0.96 15.92
CA LEU A 4 -17.13 -1.90 16.68
C LEU A 4 -16.32 -2.88 15.83
N GLY A 5 -16.62 -3.02 14.52
CA GLY A 5 -16.01 -4.08 13.69
C GLY A 5 -14.68 -3.71 12.99
N ILE A 6 -14.41 -2.43 12.78
CA ILE A 6 -13.26 -1.97 11.97
C ILE A 6 -11.96 -1.82 12.77
N THR A 7 -12.05 -1.60 14.08
CA THR A 7 -10.87 -1.42 14.94
C THR A 7 -10.18 -2.73 15.30
N GLU A 8 -10.87 -3.86 15.16
CA GLU A 8 -10.35 -5.19 15.54
C GLU A 8 -9.51 -5.82 14.43
N LEU A 9 -9.75 -5.45 13.17
CA LEU A 9 -9.03 -5.96 12.00
C LEU A 9 -7.62 -5.35 11.81
N THR A 10 -7.35 -4.20 12.42
CA THR A 10 -6.06 -3.48 12.24
C THR A 10 -4.94 -3.98 13.15
N LYS A 11 -5.22 -4.91 14.09
CA LYS A 11 -4.21 -5.44 15.00
C LYS A 11 -3.36 -6.58 14.42
N GLU A 12 -3.79 -7.25 13.35
CA GLU A 12 -3.12 -8.48 12.87
C GLU A 12 -2.41 -8.38 11.52
N LYS A 13 -2.56 -7.30 10.75
CA LYS A 13 -1.85 -7.17 9.47
C LYS A 13 -1.17 -5.82 9.37
N HIS A 14 0.14 -5.85 9.12
CA HIS A 14 0.95 -4.70 8.69
C HIS A 14 0.42 -4.16 7.35
N VAL A 15 -0.70 -3.44 7.37
CA VAL A 15 -1.25 -2.71 6.23
C VAL A 15 -1.19 -1.24 6.60
N LEU A 16 -0.49 -0.45 5.78
CA LEU A 16 -0.52 1.01 5.90
C LEU A 16 -1.93 1.49 5.52
N PHE A 17 -2.66 1.98 6.51
CA PHE A 17 -3.98 2.58 6.31
C PHE A 17 -3.86 4.10 6.26
N HIS A 18 -4.28 4.71 5.15
CA HIS A 18 -4.46 6.16 5.06
C HIS A 18 -5.83 6.56 5.69
N PRO A 19 -5.84 7.27 6.84
CA PRO A 19 -7.09 7.61 7.55
C PRO A 19 -7.96 8.62 6.80
N SER A 20 -7.37 9.38 5.87
CA SER A 20 -8.04 10.44 5.09
C SER A 20 -9.05 9.91 4.07
N GLY A 21 -8.96 8.65 3.68
CA GLY A 21 -9.77 8.08 2.59
C GLY A 21 -9.21 8.32 1.19
N ASP A 22 -8.15 9.12 1.07
CA ASP A 22 -7.44 9.38 -0.19
C ASP A 22 -6.28 8.37 -0.37
N PRO A 23 -6.32 7.50 -1.41
CA PRO A 23 -5.26 6.54 -1.69
C PRO A 23 -4.09 7.14 -2.50
N THR A 24 -3.98 8.46 -2.60
CA THR A 24 -2.86 9.12 -3.29
C THR A 24 -1.53 8.78 -2.60
N PRO A 25 -0.52 8.29 -3.34
CA PRO A 25 0.77 7.96 -2.76
C PRO A 25 1.50 9.19 -2.20
N SER A 26 2.10 9.03 -1.03
CA SER A 26 3.12 9.96 -0.54
C SER A 26 4.45 9.76 -1.26
N MET A 27 5.37 10.71 -1.10
CA MET A 27 6.73 10.57 -1.62
C MET A 27 7.48 9.42 -0.95
N GLU A 28 7.22 9.19 0.33
CA GLU A 28 7.78 8.10 1.12
C GLU A 28 7.31 6.73 0.60
N ASP A 29 6.02 6.60 0.24
CA ASP A 29 5.49 5.37 -0.36
C ASP A 29 6.21 5.03 -1.66
N ILE A 30 6.44 6.04 -2.52
CA ILE A 30 7.14 5.88 -3.80
C ILE A 30 8.59 5.44 -3.57
N GLU A 31 9.30 6.10 -2.66
CA GLU A 31 10.71 5.81 -2.37
C GLU A 31 10.90 4.39 -1.80
N VAL A 32 10.05 3.99 -0.85
CA VAL A 32 10.04 2.64 -0.30
C VAL A 32 9.79 1.60 -1.39
N THR A 33 8.82 1.86 -2.27
CA THR A 33 8.47 0.96 -3.37
C THR A 33 9.63 0.75 -4.33
N LYS A 34 10.33 1.82 -4.72
CA LYS A 34 11.50 1.74 -5.61
C LYS A 34 12.63 0.91 -5.01
N ARG A 35 12.98 1.18 -3.74
CA ARG A 35 14.02 0.43 -3.03
C ARG A 35 13.68 -1.05 -2.90
N LEU A 36 12.41 -1.38 -2.62
CA LEU A 36 11.95 -2.76 -2.57
C LEU A 36 12.01 -3.44 -3.95
N ALA A 37 11.60 -2.74 -5.02
CA ALA A 37 11.65 -3.28 -6.38
C ALA A 37 13.08 -3.54 -6.83
N GLU A 38 14.02 -2.65 -6.50
CA GLU A 38 15.45 -2.84 -6.75
C GLU A 38 16.02 -4.01 -5.94
N ALA A 39 15.70 -4.10 -4.65
CA ALA A 39 16.13 -5.21 -3.80
C ALA A 39 15.60 -6.56 -4.32
N GLY A 40 14.33 -6.61 -4.74
CA GLY A 40 13.71 -7.77 -5.35
C GLY A 40 14.44 -8.26 -6.60
N LYS A 41 14.83 -7.34 -7.49
CA LYS A 41 15.62 -7.65 -8.70
C LYS A 41 16.96 -8.32 -8.34
N ILE A 42 17.63 -7.88 -7.28
CA ILE A 42 18.92 -8.43 -6.84
C ILE A 42 18.78 -9.88 -6.35
N ILE A 43 17.71 -10.19 -5.62
CA ILE A 43 17.49 -11.51 -5.01
C ILE A 43 16.64 -12.45 -5.86
N GLY A 44 16.25 -12.01 -7.06
CA GLY A 44 15.42 -12.80 -7.99
C GLY A 44 13.95 -12.92 -7.59
N ILE A 45 13.41 -11.97 -6.82
CA ILE A 45 12.01 -11.90 -6.43
C ILE A 45 11.37 -10.66 -7.07
N GLU A 46 10.44 -10.87 -7.99
CA GLU A 46 9.72 -9.77 -8.63
C GLU A 46 8.62 -9.21 -7.73
N ILE A 47 8.56 -7.87 -7.62
CA ILE A 47 7.40 -7.20 -7.03
C ILE A 47 6.32 -7.05 -8.09
N LEU A 48 5.19 -7.73 -7.85
CA LEU A 48 4.06 -7.71 -8.76
C LEU A 48 3.35 -6.36 -8.77
N ASP A 49 3.09 -5.78 -7.60
CA ASP A 49 2.49 -4.46 -7.44
C ASP A 49 2.66 -3.95 -6.00
N HIS A 50 2.51 -2.64 -5.80
CA HIS A 50 2.30 -2.03 -4.50
C HIS A 50 0.97 -1.26 -4.53
N LEU A 51 -0.01 -1.77 -3.79
CA LEU A 51 -1.35 -1.18 -3.71
C LEU A 51 -1.47 -0.30 -2.47
N ILE A 52 -1.83 0.97 -2.67
CA ILE A 52 -2.27 1.84 -1.58
C ILE A 52 -3.79 1.75 -1.52
N VAL A 53 -4.32 1.32 -0.37
CA VAL A 53 -5.75 1.05 -0.18
C VAL A 53 -6.31 1.98 0.88
N SER A 54 -7.43 2.63 0.58
CA SER A 54 -8.16 3.46 1.52
C SER A 54 -9.27 2.67 2.23
N HIS A 55 -9.72 3.20 3.37
CA HIS A 55 -10.84 2.61 4.12
C HIS A 55 -12.20 2.72 3.39
N THR A 56 -12.28 3.53 2.33
CA THR A 56 -13.48 3.64 1.46
C THR A 56 -13.52 2.55 0.38
N GLY A 57 -12.50 1.69 0.32
CA GLY A 57 -12.38 0.63 -0.70
C GLY A 57 -11.77 1.11 -2.01
N GLN A 58 -11.32 2.37 -2.08
CA GLN A 58 -10.55 2.88 -3.22
C GLN A 58 -9.10 2.41 -3.11
N TYR A 59 -8.44 2.22 -4.24
CA TYR A 59 -7.02 1.86 -4.27
C TYR A 59 -6.29 2.51 -5.43
N VAL A 60 -4.97 2.61 -5.31
CA VAL A 60 -4.05 2.99 -6.38
C VAL A 60 -2.98 1.92 -6.53
N SER A 61 -2.82 1.43 -7.75
CA SER A 61 -1.68 0.60 -8.14
C SER A 61 -0.50 1.48 -8.50
N LEU A 62 0.62 1.31 -7.80
CA LEU A 62 1.84 2.07 -8.09
C LEU A 62 2.49 1.59 -9.40
N LYS A 63 2.33 0.31 -9.76
CA LYS A 63 2.82 -0.24 -11.02
C LYS A 63 2.01 0.27 -12.21
N GLU A 64 0.68 0.27 -12.15
CA GLU A 64 -0.18 0.80 -13.23
C GLU A 64 0.04 2.30 -13.45
N LYS A 65 0.39 3.04 -12.39
CA LYS A 65 0.75 4.46 -12.46
C LYS A 65 2.19 4.72 -12.90
N GLY A 66 3.02 3.68 -13.05
CA GLY A 66 4.40 3.80 -13.53
C GLY A 66 5.38 4.40 -12.52
N TYR A 67 5.15 4.19 -11.22
CA TYR A 67 6.07 4.68 -10.19
C TYR A 67 7.35 3.83 -10.04
N PHE A 68 7.37 2.60 -10.57
CA PHE A 68 8.53 1.70 -10.57
C PHE A 68 8.47 0.66 -11.70
#